data_AF-A0A0A9DSI0-F1
#
_entry.id   AF-A0A0A9DSI0-F1
#
_cell.length_a   1.000
_cell.length_b   1.000
_cell.length_c   1.000
_cell.angle_alpha   90.00
_cell.angle_beta   90.00
_cell.angle_gamma   90.00
#
_symmetry.space_group_name_H-M   'P 1'
#
loop_
_entity.id
_entity.type
_entity.pdbx_description
1 polymer ?
#
loop_
_entity_poly.entity_id
_entity_poly.type
_entity_poly.pdbx_seq_one_letter_code
_entity_poly.pdbx_strand_id
1 'polypeptide(L)'
;MKNLSMCCSNVVYYARAGLPSIMPNLETLDLRSDDEVVDTPMLPTKFHYLNHLTICMRSGTFNPSYDYFSVVSFLDASASPSLETLILDVSKEHMERDSVFGDSSHLRQIAEHRHYYLKNVKIIGFSSAKRLIELTCYILNNAVSLECLTLDTLYGFRCSDDEIYERCSPWARIF
;
A
#
# COMPACT_ATOMS: atom_id res chain seq x y z
N MET A 1 -24.19 -7.48 0.17
CA MET A 1 -23.27 -6.80 -0.76
C MET A 1 -21.86 -7.28 -0.47
N LYS A 2 -21.14 -7.80 -1.47
CA LYS A 2 -19.83 -8.45 -1.29
C LYS A 2 -18.64 -7.59 -1.72
N ASN A 3 -18.89 -6.56 -2.51
CA ASN A 3 -17.87 -5.69 -3.09
C ASN A 3 -18.20 -4.25 -2.69
N LEU A 4 -17.18 -3.49 -2.31
CA LEU A 4 -17.31 -2.08 -1.96
C LEU A 4 -16.13 -1.30 -2.55
N SER A 5 -16.42 -0.18 -3.19
CA SER A 5 -15.41 0.82 -3.59
C SER A 5 -15.74 2.14 -2.90
N MET A 6 -14.73 2.80 -2.33
CA MET A 6 -14.87 4.06 -1.61
C MET A 6 -13.77 5.04 -2.01
N CYS A 7 -14.13 6.32 -2.16
CA CYS A 7 -13.19 7.39 -2.51
C CYS A 7 -13.41 8.57 -1.55
N CYS A 8 -12.62 8.64 -0.48
CA CYS A 8 -12.74 9.64 0.57
C CYS A 8 -11.38 9.87 1.24
N SER A 9 -11.16 11.02 1.88
CA SER A 9 -10.05 11.18 2.83
C SER A 9 -10.23 10.26 4.05
N ASN A 10 -9.14 9.75 4.60
CA ASN A 10 -9.08 8.83 5.74
C ASN A 10 -9.88 7.53 5.55
N VAL A 11 -10.09 7.12 4.30
CA VAL A 11 -10.92 5.97 3.99
C VAL A 11 -10.28 4.66 4.45
N VAL A 12 -8.94 4.57 4.50
CA VAL A 12 -8.23 3.38 4.99
C VAL A 12 -8.53 3.19 6.49
N TYR A 13 -8.46 4.27 7.27
CA TYR A 13 -8.87 4.26 8.67
C TYR A 13 -10.35 3.88 8.84
N TYR A 14 -11.26 4.58 8.16
CA TYR A 14 -12.69 4.30 8.28
C TYR A 14 -13.02 2.86 7.91
N ALA A 15 -12.42 2.38 6.82
CA ALA A 15 -12.61 1.03 6.32
C ALA A 15 -12.25 0.01 7.39
N ARG A 16 -11.07 0.16 7.98
CA ARG A 16 -10.59 -0.77 8.99
C ARG A 16 -11.40 -0.69 10.29
N ALA A 17 -11.86 0.48 10.70
CA ALA A 17 -12.59 0.68 11.96
C ALA A 17 -14.07 0.27 11.89
N GLY A 18 -14.77 0.62 10.81
CA GLY A 18 -16.24 0.52 10.74
C GLY A 18 -16.75 -0.59 9.82
N LEU A 19 -16.08 -0.88 8.71
CA LEU A 19 -16.66 -1.80 7.71
C LEU A 19 -16.81 -3.25 8.18
N PRO A 20 -15.95 -3.82 9.05
CA PRO A 20 -16.18 -5.18 9.53
C PRO A 20 -17.54 -5.40 10.21
N SER A 21 -18.11 -4.38 10.86
CA SER A 21 -19.42 -4.48 11.51
C SER A 21 -20.58 -4.14 10.56
N ILE A 22 -20.37 -3.20 9.64
CA ILE A 22 -21.39 -2.76 8.67
C ILE A 22 -21.55 -3.79 7.53
N MET A 23 -20.45 -4.40 7.10
CA MET A 23 -20.38 -5.31 5.96
C MET A 23 -19.53 -6.54 6.30
N PRO A 24 -20.01 -7.42 7.21
CA PRO A 24 -19.21 -8.56 7.70
C PRO A 24 -18.87 -9.58 6.60
N ASN A 25 -19.66 -9.64 5.52
CA ASN A 25 -19.49 -10.56 4.39
C ASN A 25 -18.78 -9.92 3.18
N LEU A 26 -17.99 -8.87 3.42
CA LEU A 26 -17.24 -8.19 2.37
C LEU A 26 -16.09 -9.08 1.88
N GLU A 27 -16.03 -9.29 0.56
CA GLU A 27 -15.02 -10.12 -0.12
C GLU A 27 -14.01 -9.26 -0.87
N THR A 28 -14.46 -8.16 -1.49
CA THR A 28 -13.60 -7.24 -2.23
C THR A 28 -13.77 -5.81 -1.73
N LEU A 29 -12.65 -5.16 -1.43
CA LEU A 29 -12.61 -3.77 -0.98
C LEU A 29 -11.62 -2.97 -1.83
N ASP A 30 -12.11 -1.87 -2.38
CA ASP A 30 -11.33 -0.90 -3.14
C ASP A 30 -11.41 0.45 -2.43
N LEU A 31 -10.26 0.96 -2.01
CA LEU A 31 -10.11 2.17 -1.22
C LEU A 31 -9.27 3.17 -2.00
N ARG A 32 -9.80 4.36 -2.19
CA ARG A 32 -9.06 5.49 -2.73
C ARG A 32 -9.03 6.62 -1.73
N SER A 33 -7.82 6.98 -1.30
CA SER A 33 -7.59 8.04 -0.35
C SER A 33 -6.69 9.11 -0.94
N ASP A 34 -7.11 10.36 -0.79
CA ASP A 34 -6.30 11.52 -1.16
C ASP A 34 -5.45 12.01 0.03
N ASP A 35 -5.92 11.77 1.27
CA ASP A 35 -5.24 12.11 2.52
C ASP A 35 -5.52 11.10 3.64
N GLU A 36 -4.49 10.66 4.39
CA GLU A 36 -4.62 9.75 5.55
C GLU A 36 -3.96 10.34 6.80
N VAL A 37 -4.71 10.43 7.89
CA VAL A 37 -4.25 10.81 9.23
C VAL A 37 -4.11 9.55 10.07
N VAL A 38 -2.86 9.17 10.37
CA VAL A 38 -2.52 7.89 11.00
C VAL A 38 -2.10 8.13 12.44
N ASP A 39 -3.03 8.30 13.38
CA ASP A 39 -2.66 8.39 14.81
C ASP A 39 -3.72 7.85 15.80
N THR A 40 -4.83 7.27 15.33
CA THR A 40 -5.85 6.75 16.25
C THR A 40 -5.74 5.23 16.42
N PRO A 41 -5.60 4.70 17.65
CA PRO A 41 -5.59 3.26 17.88
C PRO A 41 -6.90 2.63 17.41
N MET A 42 -6.80 1.58 16.61
CA MET A 42 -7.95 0.92 15.99
C MET A 42 -8.53 -0.16 16.91
N LEU A 43 -9.85 -0.33 16.86
CA LEU A 43 -10.52 -1.46 17.51
C LEU A 43 -10.09 -2.77 16.82
N PRO A 44 -10.01 -3.90 17.56
CA PRO A 44 -9.72 -5.20 16.99
C PRO A 44 -10.95 -5.72 16.23
N THR A 45 -11.17 -5.19 15.04
CA THR A 45 -12.23 -5.61 14.12
C THR A 45 -11.66 -6.55 13.05
N LYS A 46 -12.51 -7.41 12.48
CA LYS A 46 -12.05 -8.50 11.60
C LYS A 46 -12.89 -8.63 10.34
N PHE A 47 -12.23 -8.62 9.18
CA PHE A 47 -12.80 -8.99 7.90
C PHE A 47 -12.68 -10.50 7.67
N HIS A 48 -13.76 -11.22 7.90
CA HIS A 48 -13.75 -12.68 7.80
C HIS A 48 -13.59 -13.21 6.37
N TYR A 49 -14.07 -12.47 5.37
CA TYR A 49 -14.19 -12.96 3.99
C TYR A 49 -13.43 -12.12 2.97
N LEU A 50 -12.76 -11.05 3.41
CA LEU A 50 -12.04 -10.16 2.51
C LEU A 50 -10.88 -10.92 1.89
N ASN A 51 -10.97 -11.15 0.58
CA ASN A 51 -9.97 -11.88 -0.21
C ASN A 51 -9.20 -10.96 -1.16
N HIS A 52 -9.76 -9.80 -1.51
CA HIS A 52 -9.15 -8.85 -2.42
C HIS A 52 -9.21 -7.44 -1.85
N LEU A 53 -8.06 -6.81 -1.69
CA LEU A 53 -7.91 -5.44 -1.21
C LEU A 53 -7.13 -4.61 -2.23
N THR A 54 -7.70 -3.50 -2.65
CA THR A 54 -7.01 -2.46 -3.41
C THR A 54 -6.99 -1.17 -2.60
N ILE A 55 -5.82 -0.56 -2.48
CA ILE A 55 -5.64 0.75 -1.84
C ILE A 55 -4.89 1.64 -2.82
N CYS A 56 -5.53 2.72 -3.25
CA CYS A 56 -4.95 3.78 -4.05
C CYS A 56 -4.70 4.99 -3.15
N MET A 57 -3.44 5.37 -2.96
CA MET A 57 -3.04 6.55 -2.20
C MET A 57 -2.56 7.62 -3.17
N ARG A 58 -3.43 8.58 -3.49
CA ARG A 58 -3.07 9.71 -4.37
C ARG A 58 -2.77 10.94 -3.54
N SER A 59 -1.50 11.16 -3.23
CA SER A 59 -1.08 12.39 -2.54
C SER A 59 -1.04 13.56 -3.53
N GLY A 60 -2.02 14.47 -3.43
CA GLY A 60 -2.02 15.74 -4.17
C GLY A 60 -1.06 16.79 -3.60
N THR A 61 -0.74 16.69 -2.31
CA THR A 61 0.20 17.57 -1.62
C THR A 61 1.13 16.76 -0.71
N PHE A 62 2.43 17.03 -0.81
CA PHE A 62 3.50 16.36 -0.07
C PHE A 62 3.16 16.22 1.41
N ASN A 63 2.82 15.00 1.84
CA ASN A 63 3.04 14.64 3.23
C ASN A 63 4.19 13.61 3.29
N PRO A 64 5.44 14.03 3.54
CA PRO A 64 6.57 13.11 3.71
C PRO A 64 6.40 12.16 4.91
N SER A 65 5.34 12.32 5.70
CA SER A 65 5.00 11.46 6.84
C SER A 65 4.01 10.33 6.51
N TYR A 66 3.67 10.03 5.25
CA TYR A 66 2.74 8.93 4.96
C TYR A 66 3.28 7.61 5.54
N ASP A 67 2.69 7.20 6.66
CA ASP A 67 3.01 5.95 7.31
C ASP A 67 2.17 4.86 6.64
N TYR A 68 2.76 4.15 5.67
CA TYR A 68 2.13 2.99 5.02
C TYR A 68 1.84 1.85 6.02
N PHE A 69 2.17 2.00 7.31
CA PHE A 69 1.71 1.12 8.38
C PHE A 69 0.19 0.99 8.49
N SER A 70 -0.60 1.95 8.01
CA SER A 70 -2.06 1.76 7.94
C SER A 70 -2.44 0.54 7.08
N VAL A 71 -1.66 0.22 6.05
CA VAL A 71 -1.82 -0.99 5.22
C VAL A 71 -1.49 -2.26 6.02
N VAL A 72 -0.49 -2.20 6.92
CA VAL A 72 -0.10 -3.33 7.79
C VAL A 72 -1.29 -3.78 8.65
N SER A 73 -2.18 -2.87 9.03
CA SER A 73 -3.39 -3.21 9.80
C SER A 73 -4.33 -4.18 9.08
N PHE A 74 -4.30 -4.24 7.73
CA PHE A 74 -5.06 -5.21 6.94
C PHE A 74 -4.28 -6.51 6.72
N LEU A 75 -2.95 -6.44 6.72
CA LEU A 75 -2.05 -7.57 6.55
C LEU A 75 -1.85 -8.40 7.82
N ASP A 76 -2.35 -7.93 8.96
CA ASP A 76 -2.45 -8.76 10.15
C ASP A 76 -3.43 -9.92 9.89
N ALA A 77 -2.97 -11.16 10.10
CA ALA A 77 -3.79 -12.35 9.94
C ALA A 77 -5.01 -12.37 10.88
N SER A 78 -4.95 -11.64 11.99
CA SER A 78 -6.11 -11.46 12.88
C SER A 78 -7.19 -10.58 12.26
N ALA A 79 -6.77 -9.60 11.44
CA ALA A 79 -7.59 -8.60 10.79
C ALA A 79 -8.30 -9.13 9.56
N SER A 80 -7.56 -9.79 8.66
CA SER A 80 -8.08 -10.19 7.34
C SER A 80 -7.59 -11.60 6.97
N PRO A 81 -7.97 -12.64 7.73
CA PRO A 81 -7.40 -13.99 7.59
C PRO A 81 -7.53 -14.61 6.20
N SER A 82 -8.50 -14.16 5.39
CA SER A 82 -8.77 -14.69 4.06
C SER A 82 -8.17 -13.85 2.93
N LEU A 83 -7.37 -12.83 3.26
CA LEU A 83 -6.81 -11.93 2.26
C LEU A 83 -5.84 -12.68 1.35
N GLU A 84 -6.17 -12.71 0.05
CA GLU A 84 -5.41 -13.45 -0.97
C GLU A 84 -4.63 -12.51 -1.88
N THR A 85 -5.21 -11.36 -2.20
CA THR A 85 -4.63 -10.38 -3.12
C THR A 85 -4.61 -8.98 -2.50
N LEU A 86 -3.45 -8.34 -2.54
CA LEU A 86 -3.24 -6.93 -2.20
C LEU A 86 -2.71 -6.16 -3.42
N ILE A 87 -3.39 -5.08 -3.78
CA ILE A 87 -2.91 -4.08 -4.72
C ILE A 87 -2.76 -2.77 -3.98
N LEU A 88 -1.54 -2.23 -3.95
CA LEU A 88 -1.22 -0.95 -3.35
C LEU A 88 -0.68 -0.02 -4.44
N ASP A 89 -1.44 1.01 -4.78
CA ASP A 89 -1.03 2.05 -5.72
C ASP A 89 -0.59 3.29 -4.93
N VAL A 90 0.72 3.57 -4.99
CA VAL A 90 1.38 4.72 -4.35
C VAL A 90 2.02 5.64 -5.39
N SER A 91 1.55 5.55 -6.64
CA SER A 91 2.01 6.45 -7.71
C SER A 91 1.70 7.91 -7.34
N LYS A 92 2.71 8.77 -7.46
CA LYS A 92 2.58 10.22 -7.22
C LYS A 92 2.31 10.94 -8.55
N GLU A 93 1.40 11.91 -8.56
CA GLU A 93 1.17 12.74 -9.75
C GLU A 93 2.34 13.73 -10.00
N HIS A 94 3.12 14.10 -8.97
CA HIS A 94 4.29 14.98 -9.07
C HIS A 94 5.45 14.52 -8.16
N MET A 95 6.69 14.57 -8.63
CA MET A 95 7.89 14.12 -7.89
C MET A 95 8.80 15.30 -7.54
N GLU A 96 9.11 15.44 -6.25
CA GLU A 96 10.44 15.88 -5.82
C GLU A 96 11.21 14.65 -5.32
N ARG A 97 12.52 14.69 -5.53
CA ARG A 97 13.45 13.59 -5.28
C ARG A 97 13.68 13.43 -3.78
N ASP A 98 12.91 12.59 -3.12
CA ASP A 98 13.30 12.08 -1.82
C ASP A 98 14.47 11.10 -2.00
N SER A 99 15.67 11.61 -1.78
CA SER A 99 16.92 10.84 -1.76
C SER A 99 17.00 9.97 -0.51
N VAL A 100 17.65 8.83 -0.70
CA VAL A 100 17.68 7.61 0.11
C VAL A 100 18.43 7.71 1.45
N PHE A 101 19.01 8.85 1.81
CA PHE A 101 19.94 8.93 2.93
C PHE A 101 19.55 10.05 3.90
N GLY A 102 19.01 9.66 5.06
CA GLY A 102 18.77 10.62 6.14
C GLY A 102 18.34 10.02 7.46
N ASP A 103 17.73 8.83 7.47
CA ASP A 103 17.17 8.30 8.70
C ASP A 103 17.74 6.92 9.04
N SER A 104 18.82 6.93 9.82
CA SER A 104 19.52 5.76 10.36
C SER A 104 18.73 5.02 11.45
N SER A 105 17.45 5.36 11.67
CA SER A 105 16.62 4.62 12.61
C SER A 105 16.49 3.15 12.20
N HIS A 106 16.63 2.24 13.16
CA HIS A 106 16.49 0.81 12.93
C HIS A 106 15.11 0.51 12.31
N LEU A 107 15.07 -0.42 11.34
CA LEU A 107 13.82 -0.97 10.84
C LEU A 107 12.99 -1.44 12.04
N ARG A 108 11.74 -0.98 12.15
CA ARG A 108 10.86 -1.38 13.25
C ARG A 108 10.86 -2.91 13.33
N GLN A 109 11.01 -3.48 14.54
CA GLN A 109 10.88 -4.93 14.72
C GLN A 109 9.46 -5.33 14.30
N ILE A 110 9.39 -6.01 13.17
CA ILE A 110 8.15 -6.51 12.61
C ILE A 110 7.75 -7.73 13.44
N ALA A 111 6.69 -7.60 14.21
CA ALA A 111 6.14 -8.74 14.96
C ALA A 111 5.69 -9.83 13.97
N GLU A 112 6.16 -11.06 14.20
CA GLU A 112 5.88 -12.23 13.35
C GLU A 112 4.42 -12.65 13.46
N HIS A 113 3.56 -12.10 12.58
CA HIS A 113 2.17 -12.51 12.43
C HIS A 113 2.01 -13.18 11.08
N ARG A 114 2.14 -14.52 11.07
CA ARG A 114 2.09 -15.31 9.84
C ARG A 114 0.73 -15.18 9.15
N HIS A 115 0.75 -14.72 7.91
CA HIS A 115 -0.40 -14.65 7.02
C HIS A 115 -0.35 -15.80 6.02
N TYR A 116 -1.31 -16.72 6.11
CA TYR A 116 -1.28 -18.01 5.39
C TYR A 116 -2.01 -17.99 4.05
N TYR A 117 -2.78 -16.94 3.74
CA TYR A 117 -3.60 -16.91 2.53
C TYR A 117 -3.17 -15.85 1.52
N LEU A 118 -2.23 -14.96 1.87
CA LEU A 118 -1.81 -13.87 1.00
C LEU A 118 -0.87 -14.45 -0.05
N LYS A 119 -1.31 -14.44 -1.32
CA LYS A 119 -0.59 -15.04 -2.45
C LYS A 119 -0.04 -13.99 -3.40
N ASN A 120 -0.82 -12.94 -3.67
CA ASN A 120 -0.49 -11.98 -4.72
C ASN A 120 -0.41 -10.58 -4.14
N VAL A 121 0.75 -9.95 -4.28
CA VAL A 121 0.94 -8.56 -3.89
C VAL A 121 1.48 -7.77 -5.06
N LYS A 122 0.85 -6.64 -5.36
CA LYS A 122 1.32 -5.68 -6.36
C LYS A 122 1.43 -4.30 -5.75
N ILE A 123 2.61 -3.70 -5.84
CA ILE A 123 2.87 -2.32 -5.43
C ILE A 123 3.17 -1.50 -6.70
N ILE A 124 2.36 -0.49 -6.98
CA ILE A 124 2.48 0.41 -8.14
C ILE A 124 3.06 1.74 -7.67
N GLY A 125 3.99 2.32 -8.42
CA GLY A 125 4.71 3.54 -8.01
C GLY A 125 5.78 3.27 -6.96
N PHE A 126 6.32 2.04 -6.92
CA PHE A 126 7.33 1.62 -5.95
C PHE A 126 8.57 2.51 -6.03
N SER A 127 9.03 2.98 -4.87
CA SER A 127 10.24 3.80 -4.73
C SER A 127 11.11 3.27 -3.59
N SER A 128 12.34 3.75 -3.49
CA SER A 128 13.28 3.43 -2.42
C SER A 128 12.95 4.10 -1.08
N ALA A 129 11.75 4.64 -0.92
CA ALA A 129 11.29 5.20 0.35
C ALA A 129 11.36 4.14 1.45
N LYS A 130 12.01 4.48 2.57
CA LYS A 130 12.25 3.58 3.71
C LYS A 130 11.01 2.79 4.13
N ARG A 131 9.85 3.46 4.20
CA ARG A 131 8.59 2.84 4.62
C ARG A 131 8.03 1.82 3.62
N LEU A 132 8.27 1.99 2.32
CA LEU A 132 7.89 0.98 1.32
C LEU A 132 8.80 -0.24 1.39
N ILE A 133 10.10 -0.02 1.66
CA ILE A 133 11.04 -1.12 1.92
C ILE A 133 10.60 -1.90 3.17
N GLU A 134 10.28 -1.21 4.27
CA GLU A 134 9.77 -1.82 5.51
C GLU A 134 8.50 -2.64 5.28
N LEU A 135 7.52 -2.08 4.55
CA LEU A 135 6.29 -2.80 4.20
C LEU A 135 6.59 -4.05 3.35
N THR A 136 7.49 -3.93 2.39
CA THR A 136 7.87 -5.06 1.53
C THR A 136 8.56 -6.16 2.33
N CYS A 137 9.49 -5.80 3.21
CA CYS A 137 10.11 -6.74 4.15
C CYS A 137 9.08 -7.39 5.08
N TYR A 138 8.10 -6.61 5.58
CA TYR A 138 6.99 -7.15 6.38
C TYR A 138 6.24 -8.23 5.63
N ILE A 139 5.84 -7.96 4.38
CA ILE A 139 5.11 -8.91 3.54
C ILE A 139 5.93 -10.18 3.32
N LEU A 140 7.20 -10.04 2.93
CA LEU A 140 8.08 -11.18 2.67
C LEU A 140 8.29 -12.06 3.92
N ASN A 141 8.39 -11.45 5.10
CA ASN A 141 8.61 -12.20 6.34
C ASN A 141 7.34 -12.86 6.88
N ASN A 142 6.16 -12.32 6.59
CA ASN A 142 4.91 -12.77 7.20
C ASN A 142 4.01 -13.58 6.25
N ALA A 143 4.06 -13.35 4.95
CA ALA A 143 3.20 -14.03 3.98
C ALA A 143 3.77 -15.41 3.61
N VAL A 144 3.28 -16.46 4.28
CA VAL A 144 3.80 -17.83 4.14
C VAL A 144 3.49 -18.43 2.77
N SER A 145 2.35 -18.05 2.19
CA SER A 145 1.86 -18.58 0.91
C SER A 145 2.02 -17.59 -0.24
N LEU A 146 2.94 -16.63 -0.11
CA LEU A 146 3.19 -15.64 -1.14
C LEU A 146 3.72 -16.32 -2.42
N GLU A 147 2.96 -16.20 -3.50
CA GLU A 147 3.30 -16.76 -4.81
C GLU A 147 3.92 -15.69 -5.72
N CYS A 148 3.43 -14.45 -5.62
CA CYS A 148 3.87 -13.34 -6.47
C CYS A 148 3.95 -12.03 -5.69
N LEU A 149 5.11 -11.35 -5.81
CA LEU A 149 5.31 -9.98 -5.38
C LEU A 149 5.78 -9.15 -6.58
N THR A 150 4.95 -8.21 -7.02
CA THR A 150 5.25 -7.28 -8.11
C THR A 150 5.56 -5.91 -7.53
N LEU A 151 6.76 -5.40 -7.80
CA LEU A 151 7.19 -4.05 -7.44
C LEU A 151 7.34 -3.24 -8.72
N ASP A 152 6.34 -2.44 -9.02
CA ASP A 152 6.26 -1.67 -10.26
C ASP A 152 6.72 -0.24 -9.99
N THR A 153 7.83 0.15 -10.60
CA THR A 153 8.40 1.51 -10.50
C THR A 153 7.76 2.48 -11.49
N LEU A 154 6.76 2.05 -12.28
CA LEU A 154 6.11 2.89 -13.28
C LEU A 154 5.60 4.19 -12.65
N TYR A 155 6.10 5.30 -13.22
CA TYR A 155 5.87 6.66 -12.81
C TYR A 155 5.57 7.51 -14.05
N GLY A 156 4.39 8.14 -14.09
CA GLY A 156 4.02 9.08 -15.15
C GLY A 156 3.81 8.48 -16.54
N PHE A 157 3.38 9.32 -17.50
CA PHE A 157 3.21 8.95 -18.90
C PHE A 157 4.46 8.22 -19.40
N ARG A 158 4.28 7.03 -19.97
CA ARG A 158 5.33 6.41 -20.78
C ARG A 158 5.76 7.45 -21.82
N CYS A 159 7.06 7.58 -22.09
CA CYS A 159 7.52 8.16 -23.36
C CYS A 159 6.86 7.28 -24.43
N SER A 160 5.65 7.63 -24.87
CA SER A 160 5.05 7.11 -26.09
C SER A 160 5.95 7.60 -27.21
N ASP A 161 6.20 6.75 -28.20
CA ASP A 161 6.93 7.10 -29.43
C ASP A 161 6.23 8.19 -30.26
N ASP A 162 5.23 8.87 -29.70
CA ASP A 162 4.67 10.10 -30.21
C ASP A 162 5.64 11.24 -29.84
N GLU A 163 6.64 11.41 -30.72
CA GLU A 163 7.38 12.64 -30.89
C GLU A 163 6.42 13.84 -30.78
N ILE A 164 6.36 14.54 -29.65
CA ILE A 164 5.94 15.93 -29.48
C ILE A 164 6.05 16.24 -27.97
N TYR A 165 7.19 16.82 -27.59
CA TYR A 165 7.51 17.41 -26.27
C TYR A 165 7.58 16.47 -25.05
N GLU A 166 8.75 15.89 -24.80
CA GLU A 166 9.63 16.27 -23.67
C GLU A 166 10.85 15.34 -23.62
N ARG A 167 12.03 15.92 -23.37
CA ARG A 167 13.32 15.22 -23.36
C ARG A 167 13.36 14.19 -22.23
N CYS A 168 13.14 12.92 -22.58
CA CYS A 168 13.51 11.76 -21.79
C CYS A 168 15.03 11.91 -21.43
N SER A 169 15.36 12.28 -20.19
CA SER A 169 16.75 12.44 -19.73
C SER A 169 17.30 11.07 -19.33
N PRO A 170 18.42 10.59 -19.90
CA PRO A 170 18.94 9.28 -19.55
C PRO A 170 19.46 9.28 -18.11
N TRP A 171 19.17 8.19 -17.39
CA TRP A 171 19.74 7.87 -16.09
C TRP A 171 21.24 8.15 -16.06
N ALA A 172 21.69 9.10 -15.24
CA ALA A 172 23.07 9.14 -14.80
C ALA A 172 23.28 7.94 -13.87
N ARG A 173 24.05 6.94 -14.34
CA ARG A 173 24.57 5.86 -13.51
C ARG A 173 25.36 6.48 -12.36
N ILE A 174 25.00 6.18 -11.13
CA ILE A 174 25.87 6.41 -9.97
C ILE A 174 26.06 5.03 -9.33
N PHE A 175 27.31 4.58 -9.35
CA PHE A 175 27.81 3.45 -8.57
C PHE A 175 27.90 3.84 -7.09
#